data_AF-F6VQ92-F1
#
_entry.id   AF-F6VQ92-F1
#
_cell.length_a   1.000
_cell.length_b   1.000
_cell.length_c   1.000
_cell.angle_alpha   90.00
_cell.angle_beta   90.00
_cell.angle_gamma   90.00
#
_symmetry.space_group_name_H-M   'P 1'
#
loop_
_entity.id
_entity.type
_entity.pdbx_description
1 polymer ?
#
loop_
_entity_poly.entity_id
_entity_poly.type
_entity_poly.pdbx_seq_one_letter_code
_entity_poly.pdbx_strand_id
1 'polypeptide(L)'
;MSENKKIPIYVLTFGMTLALSAFLGTMDLQSSIHISHNLGTISLSILYGCGLLICLFVTPLLLCNLGVKRTLLLGEVGFLVFTLGNFYSGLATMIPGSIIGSMGESLFWPAGISYVNHVFNEYQDSIPDDQKPQDNVKNVWFGRYFGVAKTSVIWGNLLAYAVLYAARKVGTHSMHNTTLTEFNYNTCGSNFCKVSKNAKGNHAYNPKSKTSVYIL
;
A
#
# COMPACT_ATOMS: atom_id res chain seq x y z
N MET A 1 8.05 16.60 -27.36
CA MET A 1 7.33 16.86 -26.09
C MET A 1 7.91 18.09 -25.40
N SER A 2 7.15 19.20 -25.29
CA SER A 2 7.65 20.48 -24.74
C SER A 2 8.03 20.35 -23.26
N GLU A 3 9.07 21.07 -22.84
CA GLU A 3 9.65 21.04 -21.49
C GLU A 3 8.60 21.32 -20.40
N ASN A 4 7.62 22.18 -20.69
CA ASN A 4 6.52 22.54 -19.79
C ASN A 4 5.54 21.38 -19.49
N LYS A 5 5.47 20.33 -20.32
CA LYS A 5 4.65 19.13 -20.05
C LYS A 5 5.36 18.09 -19.18
N LYS A 6 6.68 18.20 -18.95
CA LYS A 6 7.46 17.26 -18.15
C LYS A 6 7.33 17.52 -16.65
N ILE A 7 7.23 18.78 -16.22
CA ILE A 7 7.12 19.14 -14.79
C ILE A 7 5.90 18.47 -14.12
N PRO A 8 4.69 18.45 -14.73
CA PRO A 8 3.53 17.78 -14.16
C PRO A 8 3.70 16.27 -13.96
N ILE A 9 4.44 15.56 -14.82
CA ILE A 9 4.57 14.09 -14.72
C ILE A 9 5.47 13.68 -13.56
N TYR A 10 6.56 14.43 -13.33
CA TYR A 10 7.48 14.16 -12.22
C TYR A 10 6.86 14.52 -10.87
N VAL A 11 6.16 15.66 -10.80
CA VAL A 11 5.42 16.06 -9.60
C VAL A 11 4.34 15.05 -9.26
N LEU A 12 3.57 14.60 -10.26
CA LEU A 12 2.55 13.58 -10.09
C LEU A 12 3.16 12.25 -9.63
N THR A 13 4.20 11.74 -10.31
CA THR A 13 4.85 10.46 -9.95
C THR A 13 5.49 10.51 -8.56
N PHE A 14 6.05 11.65 -8.16
CA PHE A 14 6.58 11.85 -6.82
C PHE A 14 5.48 11.87 -5.76
N GLY A 15 4.39 12.61 -5.99
CA GLY A 15 3.22 12.62 -5.12
C GLY A 15 2.59 11.23 -4.95
N MET A 16 2.46 10.48 -6.04
CA MET A 16 2.06 9.08 -6.04
C MET A 16 2.93 8.23 -5.14
N THR A 17 4.25 8.40 -5.26
CA THR A 17 5.22 7.60 -4.51
C THR A 17 5.05 7.85 -3.02
N LEU A 18 4.86 9.11 -2.59
CA LEU A 18 4.62 9.46 -1.19
C LEU A 18 3.29 8.88 -0.66
N ALA A 19 2.19 9.06 -1.40
CA ALA A 19 0.87 8.53 -1.00
C ALA A 19 0.89 6.99 -0.90
N LEU A 20 1.52 6.34 -1.88
CA LEU A 20 1.66 4.88 -1.92
C LEU A 20 2.57 4.38 -0.80
N SER A 21 3.63 5.10 -0.44
CA SER A 21 4.49 4.77 0.70
C SER A 21 3.74 4.78 2.02
N ALA A 22 2.97 5.84 2.27
CA ALA A 22 2.18 5.94 3.49
C ALA A 22 1.10 4.84 3.56
N PHE A 23 0.40 4.59 2.45
CA PHE A 23 -0.59 3.52 2.34
C PHE A 23 0.01 2.14 2.60
N LEU A 24 1.09 1.78 1.92
CA LEU A 24 1.75 0.48 2.07
C LEU A 24 2.33 0.30 3.48
N GLY A 25 3.03 1.30 4.02
CA GLY A 25 3.56 1.23 5.38
C GLY A 25 2.44 1.05 6.42
N THR A 26 1.31 1.72 6.23
CA THR A 26 0.13 1.54 7.10
C THR A 26 -0.50 0.16 6.93
N MET A 27 -0.59 -0.35 5.70
CA MET A 27 -1.11 -1.68 5.40
C MET A 27 -0.24 -2.78 6.04
N ASP A 28 1.08 -2.66 5.97
CA ASP A 28 2.02 -3.62 6.56
C ASP A 28 1.92 -3.63 8.10
N LEU A 29 1.60 -2.47 8.70
CA LEU A 29 1.39 -2.34 10.14
C LEU A 29 0.03 -2.84 10.63
N GLN A 30 -0.99 -2.90 9.78
CA GLN A 30 -2.40 -3.10 10.18
C GLN A 30 -2.61 -4.27 11.15
N SER A 31 -2.10 -5.45 10.79
CA SER A 31 -2.24 -6.67 11.60
C SER A 31 -1.44 -6.62 12.91
N SER A 32 -0.42 -5.77 12.99
CA SER A 32 0.48 -5.64 14.14
C SER A 32 -0.01 -4.61 15.16
N ILE A 33 -0.66 -3.53 14.71
CA ILE A 33 -1.13 -2.45 15.58
C ILE A 33 -2.61 -2.60 15.99
N HIS A 34 -3.45 -3.20 15.12
CA HIS A 34 -4.89 -3.37 15.38
C HIS A 34 -5.24 -4.81 15.75
N ILE A 35 -4.66 -5.30 16.84
CA ILE A 35 -4.82 -6.69 17.27
C ILE A 35 -6.14 -6.92 18.02
N SER A 36 -6.68 -5.88 18.64
CA SER A 36 -7.97 -5.96 19.33
C SER A 36 -9.05 -6.50 18.38
N HIS A 37 -9.71 -7.59 18.78
CA HIS A 37 -10.74 -8.27 17.98
C HIS A 37 -10.30 -8.69 16.56
N ASN A 38 -9.01 -8.83 16.28
CA ASN A 38 -8.46 -9.08 14.94
C ASN A 38 -8.85 -8.02 13.90
N LEU A 39 -9.10 -6.77 14.34
CA LEU A 39 -9.59 -5.70 13.49
C LEU A 39 -8.68 -5.45 12.29
N GLY A 40 -7.36 -5.46 12.46
CA GLY A 40 -6.41 -5.25 11.37
C GLY A 40 -6.48 -6.35 10.31
N THR A 41 -6.54 -7.61 10.72
CA THR A 41 -6.67 -8.76 9.80
C THR A 41 -8.00 -8.74 9.06
N ILE A 42 -9.09 -8.38 9.73
CA ILE A 42 -10.42 -8.24 9.11
C ILE A 42 -10.38 -7.10 8.09
N SER A 43 -9.80 -5.96 8.47
CA SER A 43 -9.67 -4.77 7.61
C SER A 43 -8.84 -5.06 6.36
N LEU A 44 -7.75 -5.83 6.48
CA LEU A 44 -6.94 -6.30 5.35
C LEU A 44 -7.71 -7.29 4.45
N SER A 45 -8.45 -8.23 5.06
CA SER A 45 -9.30 -9.17 4.31
C SER A 45 -10.34 -8.44 3.48
N ILE A 46 -10.99 -7.41 4.05
CA ILE A 46 -11.93 -6.54 3.35
C ILE A 46 -11.22 -5.78 2.23
N LEU A 47 -10.04 -5.21 2.50
CA LEU A 47 -9.28 -4.46 1.51
C LEU A 47 -9.00 -5.32 0.26
N TYR A 48 -8.48 -6.53 0.43
CA TYR A 48 -8.22 -7.42 -0.71
C TYR A 48 -9.50 -7.94 -1.36
N GLY A 49 -10.51 -8.33 -0.56
CA GLY A 49 -11.78 -8.86 -1.07
C GLY A 49 -12.56 -7.84 -1.89
N CYS A 50 -12.71 -6.62 -1.37
CA CYS A 50 -13.34 -5.51 -2.09
C CYS A 50 -12.49 -5.08 -3.29
N GLY A 51 -11.16 -5.05 -3.16
CA GLY A 51 -10.27 -4.71 -4.26
C GLY A 51 -10.49 -5.58 -5.50
N LEU A 52 -10.64 -6.91 -5.31
CA LEU A 52 -10.94 -7.81 -6.42
C LEU A 52 -12.24 -7.44 -7.15
N LEU A 53 -13.32 -7.15 -6.41
CA LEU A 53 -14.61 -6.78 -7.00
C LEU A 53 -14.53 -5.42 -7.72
N ILE A 54 -13.87 -4.44 -7.11
CA ILE A 54 -13.70 -3.10 -7.69
C ILE A 54 -12.82 -3.15 -8.94
N CYS A 55 -11.75 -3.93 -8.92
CA CYS A 55 -10.87 -4.12 -10.08
C CYS A 55 -11.64 -4.71 -11.27
N LEU A 56 -12.50 -5.70 -11.03
CA LEU A 56 -13.26 -6.37 -12.10
C LEU A 56 -14.41 -5.51 -12.66
N PHE A 57 -15.17 -4.83 -11.80
CA PHE A 57 -16.41 -4.16 -12.22
C PHE A 57 -16.29 -2.65 -12.31
N VAL A 58 -15.71 -2.01 -11.30
CA VAL A 58 -15.72 -0.55 -11.17
C VAL A 58 -14.59 0.09 -11.96
N THR A 59 -13.40 -0.51 -11.95
CA THR A 59 -12.20 0.05 -12.57
C THR A 59 -12.34 0.26 -14.08
N PRO A 60 -12.84 -0.71 -14.87
CA PRO A 60 -13.06 -0.52 -16.29
C PRO A 60 -14.07 0.60 -16.58
N LEU A 61 -15.16 0.67 -15.80
CA LEU A 61 -16.19 1.70 -15.94
C LEU A 61 -15.64 3.10 -15.69
N LEU A 62 -14.87 3.29 -14.62
CA LEU A 62 -14.29 4.60 -14.30
C LEU A 62 -13.22 5.00 -15.31
N LEU A 63 -12.40 4.06 -15.81
CA LEU A 63 -11.42 4.34 -16.86
C LEU A 63 -12.08 4.81 -18.15
N CYS A 64 -13.16 4.16 -18.58
CA CYS A 64 -13.88 4.56 -19.80
C CYS A 64 -14.63 5.89 -19.64
N ASN A 65 -15.26 6.13 -18.47
CA ASN A 65 -16.15 7.28 -18.30
C ASN A 65 -15.45 8.54 -17.78
N LEU A 66 -14.52 8.42 -16.83
CA LEU A 66 -13.81 9.57 -16.26
C LEU A 66 -12.46 9.83 -16.95
N GLY A 67 -11.93 8.84 -17.66
CA GLY A 67 -10.63 8.91 -18.29
C GLY A 67 -9.47 8.68 -17.32
N VAL A 68 -8.31 8.38 -17.89
CA VAL A 68 -7.12 7.89 -17.17
C VAL A 68 -6.67 8.85 -16.06
N LYS A 69 -6.55 10.15 -16.35
CA LYS A 69 -6.04 11.14 -15.40
C LYS A 69 -6.91 11.28 -14.15
N ARG A 70 -8.23 11.30 -14.31
CA ARG A 70 -9.17 11.47 -13.19
C ARG A 70 -9.23 10.20 -12.33
N THR A 71 -9.27 9.04 -12.96
CA THR A 71 -9.25 7.74 -12.26
C THR A 71 -7.98 7.57 -11.43
N LEU A 72 -6.84 8.01 -11.96
CA LEU A 72 -5.56 7.98 -11.26
C LEU A 72 -5.55 8.87 -10.01
N LEU A 73 -6.09 10.09 -10.11
CA LEU A 73 -6.26 11.00 -8.97
C LEU A 73 -7.24 10.46 -7.91
N LEU A 74 -8.34 9.84 -8.34
CA LEU A 74 -9.26 9.16 -7.41
C LEU A 74 -8.56 8.02 -6.66
N GLY A 75 -7.67 7.30 -7.35
CA GLY A 75 -6.81 6.29 -6.76
C GLY A 75 -5.98 6.84 -5.58
N GLU A 76 -5.27 7.94 -5.83
CA GLU A 76 -4.45 8.61 -4.82
C GLU A 76 -5.26 9.14 -3.63
N VAL A 77 -6.42 9.73 -3.89
CA VAL A 77 -7.33 10.19 -2.82
C VAL A 77 -7.77 9.01 -1.95
N GLY A 78 -8.01 7.84 -2.54
CA GLY A 78 -8.33 6.61 -1.80
C GLY A 78 -7.22 6.21 -0.82
N PHE A 79 -5.95 6.30 -1.26
CA PHE A 79 -4.80 6.07 -0.39
C PHE A 79 -4.73 7.06 0.77
N LEU A 80 -4.92 8.35 0.48
CA LEU A 80 -4.90 9.40 1.50
C LEU A 80 -6.00 9.19 2.55
N VAL A 81 -7.23 8.89 2.12
CA VAL A 81 -8.35 8.64 3.04
C VAL A 81 -8.08 7.41 3.91
N PHE A 82 -7.55 6.33 3.33
CA PHE A 82 -7.16 5.16 4.11
C PHE A 82 -6.12 5.51 5.17
N THR A 83 -5.02 6.16 4.79
CA THR A 83 -3.96 6.56 5.73
C THR A 83 -4.49 7.53 6.79
N LEU A 84 -5.30 8.52 6.42
CA LEU A 84 -5.88 9.46 7.37
C LEU A 84 -6.85 8.79 8.35
N GLY A 85 -7.62 7.81 7.88
CA GLY A 85 -8.53 7.03 8.71
C GLY A 85 -7.81 6.19 9.76
N ASN A 86 -6.53 5.88 9.56
CA ASN A 86 -5.71 5.13 10.51
C ASN A 86 -5.27 5.96 11.72
N PHE A 87 -5.27 7.31 11.65
CA PHE A 87 -5.02 8.17 12.82
C PHE A 87 -6.09 8.01 13.92
N TYR A 88 -7.30 7.59 13.54
CA TYR A 88 -8.41 7.34 14.45
C TYR A 88 -8.88 5.90 14.30
N SER A 89 -8.15 4.97 14.89
CA SER A 89 -8.42 3.54 14.74
C SER A 89 -9.67 3.09 15.50
N GLY A 90 -10.72 2.70 14.77
CA GLY A 90 -11.91 2.07 15.31
C GLY A 90 -12.63 1.25 14.24
N LEU A 91 -13.56 0.39 14.65
CA LEU A 91 -14.36 -0.40 13.69
C LEU A 91 -15.06 0.48 12.64
N ALA A 92 -15.60 1.62 13.07
CA ALA A 92 -16.33 2.55 12.24
C ALA A 92 -15.46 3.32 11.23
N THR A 93 -14.15 3.42 11.45
CA THR A 93 -13.21 4.11 10.55
C THR A 93 -12.42 3.12 9.70
N MET A 94 -12.06 1.95 10.25
CA MET A 94 -11.23 0.97 9.57
C MET A 94 -11.96 0.19 8.49
N ILE A 95 -13.20 -0.20 8.71
CA ILE A 95 -13.96 -0.92 7.68
C ILE A 95 -14.22 -0.02 6.47
N PRO A 96 -14.79 1.20 6.60
CA PRO A 96 -14.97 2.09 5.46
C PRO A 96 -13.63 2.55 4.86
N GLY A 97 -12.63 2.80 5.72
CA GLY A 97 -11.27 3.11 5.29
C GLY A 97 -10.71 2.03 4.37
N SER A 98 -10.79 0.75 4.75
CA SER A 98 -10.33 -0.38 3.92
C SER A 98 -11.04 -0.48 2.59
N ILE A 99 -12.36 -0.21 2.53
CA ILE A 99 -13.11 -0.22 1.27
C ILE A 99 -12.61 0.92 0.37
N ILE A 100 -12.47 2.13 0.90
CA ILE A 100 -11.97 3.29 0.13
C ILE A 100 -10.50 3.07 -0.30
N GLY A 101 -9.66 2.53 0.59
CA GLY A 101 -8.28 2.18 0.28
C GLY A 101 -8.19 1.10 -0.80
N SER A 102 -9.08 0.10 -0.77
CA SER A 102 -9.17 -0.92 -1.82
C SER A 102 -9.57 -0.32 -3.16
N MET A 103 -10.48 0.66 -3.15
CA MET A 103 -10.83 1.41 -4.34
C MET A 103 -9.62 2.19 -4.87
N GLY A 104 -8.87 2.82 -3.98
CA GLY A 104 -7.62 3.48 -4.31
C GLY A 104 -6.64 2.56 -5.06
N GLU A 105 -6.37 1.41 -4.47
CA GLU A 105 -5.43 0.40 -4.98
C GLU A 105 -5.86 -0.17 -6.33
N SER A 106 -7.13 -0.54 -6.45
CA SER A 106 -7.68 -1.17 -7.65
C SER A 106 -7.79 -0.21 -8.83
N LEU A 107 -7.99 1.09 -8.59
CA LEU A 107 -8.01 2.11 -9.63
C LEU A 107 -6.60 2.56 -10.04
N PHE A 108 -5.70 2.68 -9.08
CA PHE A 108 -4.37 3.25 -9.28
C PHE A 108 -3.52 2.44 -10.26
N TRP A 109 -3.37 1.13 -10.05
CA TRP A 109 -2.46 0.32 -10.89
C TRP A 109 -2.89 0.28 -12.36
N PRO A 110 -4.16 -0.03 -12.70
CA PRO A 110 -4.60 -0.07 -14.09
C PRO A 110 -4.60 1.32 -14.74
N ALA A 111 -4.96 2.38 -14.00
CA ALA A 111 -4.88 3.74 -14.52
C ALA A 111 -3.42 4.15 -14.79
N GLY A 112 -2.46 3.75 -13.95
CA GLY A 112 -1.04 4.00 -14.16
C GLY A 112 -0.51 3.31 -15.43
N ILE A 113 -0.89 2.06 -15.66
CA ILE A 113 -0.58 1.32 -16.90
C ILE A 113 -1.12 2.06 -18.13
N SER A 114 -2.39 2.43 -18.10
CA SER A 114 -3.03 3.16 -19.19
C SER A 114 -2.43 4.55 -19.40
N TYR A 115 -1.98 5.20 -18.34
CA TYR A 115 -1.34 6.51 -18.41
C TYR A 115 -0.01 6.43 -19.16
N VAL A 116 0.86 5.48 -18.79
CA VAL A 116 2.14 5.26 -19.47
C VAL A 116 1.91 4.90 -20.94
N ASN A 117 0.92 4.03 -21.22
CA ASN A 117 0.52 3.72 -22.59
C ASN A 117 0.14 4.97 -23.39
N HIS A 118 -0.70 5.84 -22.82
CA HIS A 118 -1.15 7.05 -23.50
C HIS A 118 0.00 8.00 -23.81
N VAL A 119 0.88 8.24 -22.84
CA VAL A 119 2.05 9.11 -23.02
C VAL A 119 3.03 8.52 -24.04
N PHE A 120 3.20 7.20 -24.04
CA PHE A 120 4.03 6.51 -25.03
C PHE A 120 3.45 6.62 -26.44
N ASN A 121 2.14 6.44 -26.61
CA ASN A 121 1.48 6.59 -27.91
C ASN A 121 1.59 8.04 -28.42
N GLU A 122 1.36 9.05 -27.57
CA GLU A 122 1.58 10.45 -27.94
C GLU A 122 3.04 10.73 -28.35
N TYR A 123 4.00 10.06 -27.70
CA TYR A 123 5.41 10.14 -28.08
C TYR A 123 5.67 9.48 -29.44
N GLN A 124 5.12 8.29 -29.70
CA GLN A 124 5.24 7.61 -30.98
C GLN A 124 4.62 8.41 -32.13
N ASP A 125 3.45 9.03 -31.92
CA ASP A 125 2.77 9.84 -32.93
C ASP A 125 3.53 11.14 -33.26
N SER A 126 4.40 11.58 -32.35
CA SER A 126 5.27 12.75 -32.57
C SER A 126 6.52 12.45 -33.39
N ILE A 127 6.75 11.18 -33.74
CA ILE A 127 7.92 10.70 -34.48
C ILE A 127 7.47 10.23 -35.87
N PRO A 128 8.23 10.54 -36.94
CA PRO A 128 7.99 10.00 -38.27
C PRO A 128 7.89 8.46 -38.31
N ASP A 129 7.04 7.91 -39.18
CA ASP A 129 6.77 6.46 -39.26
C ASP A 129 8.04 5.61 -39.49
N ASP A 130 9.02 6.14 -40.23
CA ASP A 130 10.31 5.52 -40.51
C ASP A 130 11.23 5.43 -39.28
N GLN A 131 10.92 6.17 -38.21
CA GLN A 131 11.71 6.24 -36.98
C GLN A 131 10.91 5.76 -35.75
N LYS A 132 9.72 5.17 -35.96
CA LYS A 132 8.88 4.72 -34.86
C LYS A 132 9.64 3.69 -34.00
N PRO A 133 9.73 3.93 -32.69
CA PRO A 133 10.48 3.06 -31.80
C PRO A 133 9.81 1.68 -31.69
N GLN A 134 10.63 0.64 -31.65
CA GLN A 134 10.19 -0.75 -31.45
C GLN A 134 9.44 -0.93 -30.12
N ASP A 135 8.65 -2.01 -30.03
CA ASP A 135 7.87 -2.37 -28.83
C ASP A 135 8.72 -2.52 -27.56
N ASN A 136 10.01 -2.83 -27.69
CA ASN A 136 10.93 -2.88 -26.56
C ASN A 136 11.09 -1.52 -25.85
N VAL A 137 10.96 -0.40 -26.57
CA VAL A 137 11.05 0.94 -26.00
C VAL A 137 9.88 1.17 -25.06
N LYS A 138 8.68 0.69 -25.39
CA LYS A 138 7.51 0.76 -24.52
C LYS A 138 7.81 0.14 -23.15
N ASN A 139 8.43 -1.04 -23.12
CA ASN A 139 8.80 -1.72 -21.88
C ASN A 139 9.78 -0.90 -21.02
N VAL A 140 10.67 -0.11 -21.63
CA VAL A 140 11.56 0.80 -20.91
C VAL A 140 10.78 1.93 -20.24
N TRP A 141 9.77 2.49 -20.90
CA TRP A 141 8.90 3.52 -20.31
C TRP A 141 8.10 2.97 -19.13
N PHE A 142 7.53 1.77 -19.29
CA PHE A 142 6.88 1.03 -18.20
C PHE A 142 7.83 0.77 -17.04
N GLY A 143 9.02 0.24 -17.31
CA GLY A 143 10.03 -0.06 -16.31
C GLY A 143 10.47 1.18 -15.52
N ARG A 144 10.60 2.34 -16.18
CA ARG A 144 10.93 3.60 -15.50
C ARG A 144 9.82 4.05 -14.56
N TYR A 145 8.56 4.05 -15.03
CA TYR A 145 7.42 4.46 -14.22
C TYR A 145 7.22 3.53 -13.01
N PHE A 146 7.15 2.22 -13.26
CA PHE A 146 6.96 1.24 -12.19
C PHE A 146 8.18 1.11 -11.29
N GLY A 147 9.39 1.30 -11.82
CA GLY A 147 10.61 1.33 -11.03
C GLY A 147 10.55 2.42 -9.96
N VAL A 148 10.19 3.65 -10.34
CA VAL A 148 10.01 4.76 -9.38
C VAL A 148 8.86 4.46 -8.43
N ALA A 149 7.69 4.09 -8.94
CA ALA A 149 6.51 3.83 -8.11
C ALA A 149 6.76 2.72 -7.08
N LYS A 150 7.54 1.68 -7.40
CA LYS A 150 7.86 0.57 -6.49
C LYS A 150 8.88 0.93 -5.42
N THR A 151 9.64 2.03 -5.56
CA THR A 151 10.45 2.55 -4.44
C THR A 151 9.58 2.91 -3.23
N SER A 152 8.28 3.15 -3.44
CA SER A 152 7.33 3.41 -2.36
C SER A 152 7.30 2.32 -1.28
N VAL A 153 7.52 1.06 -1.66
CA VAL A 153 7.57 -0.10 -0.75
C VAL A 153 8.73 0.03 0.24
N ILE A 154 9.88 0.53 -0.23
CA ILE A 154 11.07 0.73 0.62
C ILE A 154 10.76 1.78 1.68
N TRP A 155 10.23 2.92 1.26
CA TRP A 155 9.89 4.02 2.15
C TRP A 155 8.74 3.68 3.10
N GLY A 156 7.73 2.94 2.64
CA GLY A 156 6.61 2.47 3.46
C GLY A 156 7.08 1.52 4.56
N ASN A 157 7.95 0.56 4.23
CA ASN A 157 8.55 -0.33 5.22
C ASN A 157 9.46 0.42 6.21
N LEU A 158 10.21 1.41 5.74
CA LEU A 158 11.03 2.25 6.61
C LEU A 158 10.18 3.04 7.61
N LEU A 159 9.04 3.58 7.15
CA LEU A 159 8.06 4.25 8.01
C LEU A 159 7.48 3.27 9.05
N ALA A 160 7.08 2.07 8.62
CA ALA A 160 6.58 1.04 9.51
C ALA A 160 7.60 0.66 10.60
N TYR A 161 8.86 0.48 10.21
CA TYR A 161 9.96 0.23 11.14
C TYR A 161 10.14 1.39 12.13
N ALA A 162 10.15 2.63 11.66
CA ALA A 162 10.33 3.81 12.50
C ALA A 162 9.22 3.95 13.56
N VAL A 163 7.96 3.72 13.18
CA VAL A 163 6.80 3.72 14.08
C VAL A 163 6.94 2.66 15.16
N LEU A 164 7.24 1.41 14.79
CA LEU A 164 7.40 0.31 15.74
C LEU A 164 8.61 0.53 16.67
N TYR A 165 9.70 1.07 16.14
CA TYR A 165 10.89 1.41 16.92
C TYR A 165 10.62 2.51 17.93
N ALA A 166 9.89 3.56 17.53
CA ALA A 166 9.47 4.63 18.43
C ALA A 166 8.51 4.11 19.52
N ALA A 167 7.51 3.30 19.15
CA ALA A 167 6.59 2.68 20.10
C ALA A 167 7.32 1.85 21.17
N ARG A 168 8.37 1.12 20.78
CA ARG A 168 9.21 0.37 21.73
C ARG A 168 9.95 1.28 22.72
N LYS A 169 10.38 2.47 22.30
CA LYS A 169 11.10 3.42 23.17
C LYS A 169 10.18 4.22 24.10
N VAL A 170 8.98 4.58 23.63
CA VAL A 170 8.02 5.41 24.37
C VAL A 170 7.24 4.61 25.43
N GLY A 171 7.10 3.29 25.26
CA GLY A 171 6.52 2.39 26.26
C GLY A 171 7.36 2.32 27.54
N THR A 172 7.21 3.30 28.43
CA THR A 172 7.72 3.26 29.80
C THR A 172 6.92 2.26 30.63
N HIS A 173 7.65 1.43 31.37
CA HIS A 173 7.25 0.35 32.28
C HIS A 173 7.09 -1.06 31.69
N SER A 174 8.07 -1.89 32.09
CA SER A 174 8.10 -3.34 32.00
C SER A 174 8.19 -3.94 30.59
N MET A 175 9.33 -3.68 29.93
CA MET A 175 10.06 -4.84 29.43
C MET A 175 10.56 -5.57 30.68
N HIS A 176 9.66 -6.37 31.28
CA HIS A 176 10.03 -7.37 32.27
C HIS A 176 11.26 -8.09 31.71
N ASN A 177 12.15 -8.57 32.59
CA ASN A 177 13.12 -9.63 32.29
C ASN A 177 12.39 -10.83 31.67
N THR A 178 11.96 -10.66 30.43
CA THR A 178 11.68 -11.71 29.49
C THR A 178 13.08 -11.90 28.95
N THR A 179 13.87 -12.69 29.70
CA THR A 179 14.80 -13.61 29.04
C THR A 179 14.08 -14.01 27.77
N LEU A 180 14.58 -13.58 26.61
CA LEU A 180 14.04 -13.86 25.29
C LEU A 180 13.47 -15.28 25.37
N THR A 181 12.15 -15.41 25.57
CA THR A 181 11.54 -16.72 25.80
C THR A 181 11.91 -17.47 24.56
N GLU A 182 12.76 -18.49 24.70
CA GLU A 182 13.50 -19.16 23.63
C GLU A 182 12.65 -19.12 22.37
N PHE A 183 13.01 -18.24 21.45
CA PHE A 183 12.26 -18.12 20.21
C PHE A 183 12.49 -19.46 19.53
N ASN A 184 11.49 -20.34 19.59
CA ASN A 184 11.65 -21.69 19.12
C ASN A 184 11.72 -21.63 17.59
N TYR A 185 12.94 -21.47 17.07
CA TYR A 185 13.21 -21.42 15.64
C TYR A 185 12.71 -22.68 14.93
N ASN A 186 12.55 -23.79 15.67
CA ASN A 186 12.01 -25.04 15.15
C ASN A 186 10.51 -24.97 14.81
N THR A 187 9.79 -23.89 15.18
CA THR A 187 8.37 -23.68 14.83
C THR A 187 8.13 -22.53 13.85
N CYS A 188 9.20 -21.91 13.35
CA CYS A 188 9.13 -20.85 12.33
C CYS A 188 9.50 -21.39 10.94
N GLY A 189 9.25 -20.61 9.88
CA GLY A 189 9.62 -20.98 8.51
C GLY A 189 8.87 -22.22 8.00
N SER A 190 9.61 -23.20 7.49
CA SER A 190 9.03 -24.45 6.96
C SER A 190 8.28 -25.28 7.98
N ASN A 191 8.54 -25.07 9.28
CA ASN A 191 7.93 -25.80 10.39
C ASN A 191 6.73 -25.07 11.00
N PHE A 192 6.22 -24.02 10.34
CA PHE A 192 5.08 -23.26 10.84
C PHE A 192 3.77 -24.06 10.74
N CYS A 193 3.44 -24.77 11.82
CA CYS A 193 2.23 -25.59 11.92
C CYS A 193 1.06 -24.75 12.48
N LYS A 194 0.15 -24.30 11.60
CA LYS A 194 -1.06 -23.52 12.00
C LYS A 194 -2.11 -24.32 12.78
N VAL A 195 -1.96 -25.64 12.94
CA VAL A 195 -2.97 -26.52 13.56
C VAL A 195 -2.36 -27.26 14.75
N SER A 196 -2.28 -26.60 15.90
CA SER A 196 -2.37 -27.31 17.17
C SER A 196 -3.40 -26.62 18.03
N LYS A 197 -4.54 -27.29 18.21
CA LYS A 197 -5.59 -26.92 19.17
C LYS A 197 -5.10 -26.88 20.63
N ASN A 198 -3.83 -27.24 20.88
CA ASN A 198 -3.18 -27.22 22.20
C ASN A 198 -1.83 -26.47 22.22
N ALA A 199 -1.49 -25.67 21.19
CA ALA A 199 -0.29 -24.83 21.25
C ALA A 199 -0.52 -23.64 22.19
N LYS A 200 -0.11 -23.78 23.46
CA LYS A 200 0.13 -22.66 24.41
C LYS A 200 1.37 -21.82 23.98
N GLY A 201 1.59 -21.61 22.69
CA GLY A 201 2.85 -21.13 22.14
C GLY A 201 2.76 -19.97 21.15
N ASN A 202 1.58 -19.69 20.60
CA ASN A 202 1.41 -18.44 19.85
C ASN A 202 1.06 -17.37 20.86
N HIS A 203 2.08 -16.73 21.42
CA HIS A 203 1.93 -15.40 21.99
C HIS A 203 1.40 -14.49 20.88
N ALA A 204 0.06 -14.46 20.70
CA ALA A 204 -0.59 -13.35 20.04
C ALA A 204 -0.10 -12.12 20.79
N TYR A 205 0.72 -11.31 20.14
CA TYR A 205 1.22 -10.07 20.70
C TYR A 205 -0.02 -9.27 21.14
N ASN A 206 -0.26 -9.19 22.45
CA ASN A 206 -1.39 -8.45 22.99
C ASN A 206 -0.83 -7.11 23.47
N PRO A 207 -0.89 -6.03 22.67
CA PRO A 207 -0.33 -4.75 23.07
C PRO A 207 -1.07 -4.27 24.33
N LYS A 208 -0.36 -4.29 25.46
CA LYS A 208 -0.88 -3.82 26.75
C LYS A 208 -1.01 -2.29 26.84
N SER A 209 -0.44 -1.57 25.87
CA SER A 209 -0.48 -0.11 25.82
C SER A 209 -1.22 0.36 24.57
N LYS A 210 -2.20 1.25 24.76
CA LYS A 210 -2.88 1.96 23.67
C LYS A 210 -1.94 2.90 22.91
N THR A 211 -0.74 3.21 23.43
CA THR A 211 0.19 4.17 22.81
C THR A 211 0.71 3.69 21.45
N SER A 212 0.85 2.38 21.22
CA SER A 212 1.23 1.85 19.89
C SER A 212 0.20 2.14 18.80
N VAL A 213 -1.04 2.46 19.19
CA VAL A 213 -2.15 2.79 18.29
C VAL A 213 -2.15 4.27 17.91
N TYR A 214 -1.55 5.14 18.73
CA TYR A 214 -1.55 6.61 18.57
C TYR A 214 -0.25 7.19 17.98
N ILE A 215 0.72 6.35 17.58
CA ILE A 215 2.00 6.80 16.98
C ILE A 215 1.92 6.85 15.44
N LEU A 216 0.80 6.41 14.86
CA LEU A 216 0.51 6.68 13.45
C LEU A 216 0.36 8.17 13.21
#